data_AF-A0A375CBX6-F1
#
_entry.id   AF-A0A375CBX6-F1
#
_cell.length_a   1.000
_cell.length_b   1.000
_cell.length_c   1.000
_cell.angle_alpha   90.00
_cell.angle_beta   90.00
_cell.angle_gamma   90.00
#
_symmetry.space_group_name_H-M   'P 1'
#
loop_
_entity.id
_entity.type
_entity.pdbx_description
1 polymer ?
#
loop_
_entity_poly.entity_id
_entity_poly.type
_entity_poly.pdbx_seq_one_letter_code
_entity_poly.pdbx_strand_id
1 'polypeptide(L)'
;MTPLSADAVAGAHLPGALAAALAPALPALPEPALARAVADFMQRPLAHLHPSWLPADWPLGWRRADRFGPAAAGVLAQPLGLAGTDGAHDAVSHALLVAPAGLARLVLVARNDLRLLAWWLGLAVHQAGFASERRMLPAQLAESLAPLPGALAAPLIGSAPRAMRRAARRLDRHAVAFILKRVPALPALPMNLAPLRAHPSGAGRLMAERGYRLLCGLLAAEAPHAEHAAALLQALRRKFPRRLAALAPAPLNPAQAAQLRELLLLNLIPERFPAWHWLF
;
A
#
# COMPACT_ATOMS: atom_id res chain seq x y z
N MET A 1 8.85 -77.15 10.67
CA MET A 1 8.33 -75.80 11.00
C MET A 1 8.75 -74.88 9.88
N THR A 2 7.86 -74.71 8.91
CA THR A 2 8.02 -73.91 7.69
C THR A 2 7.29 -72.57 7.90
N PRO A 3 7.85 -71.41 7.51
CA PRO A 3 7.10 -70.16 7.52
C PRO A 3 6.20 -70.08 6.29
N LEU A 4 4.93 -69.71 6.51
CA LEU A 4 3.94 -69.44 5.49
C LEU A 4 4.18 -68.06 4.87
N SER A 5 4.06 -68.05 3.55
CA SER A 5 4.24 -66.94 2.61
C SER A 5 3.33 -65.75 2.89
N ALA A 6 3.87 -64.54 2.74
CA ALA A 6 3.12 -63.29 2.72
C ALA A 6 2.30 -63.22 1.43
N ASP A 7 1.00 -63.43 1.55
CA ASP A 7 0.05 -63.24 0.46
C ASP A 7 -0.19 -61.76 0.19
N ALA A 8 -0.30 -61.47 -1.10
CA ALA A 8 -0.52 -60.16 -1.68
C ALA A 8 -1.83 -59.52 -1.16
N VAL A 9 -1.73 -58.34 -0.56
CA VAL A 9 -2.89 -57.46 -0.40
C VAL A 9 -3.15 -56.81 -1.77
N ALA A 10 -4.01 -57.47 -2.53
CA ALA A 10 -4.60 -56.96 -3.76
C ALA A 10 -5.26 -55.60 -3.49
N GLY A 11 -4.95 -54.62 -4.34
CA GLY A 11 -5.46 -53.26 -4.27
C GLY A 11 -6.98 -53.23 -4.30
N ALA A 12 -7.57 -52.71 -3.23
CA ALA A 12 -8.98 -52.34 -3.21
C ALA A 12 -9.20 -51.21 -4.22
N HIS A 13 -9.82 -51.53 -5.36
CA HIS A 13 -10.28 -50.54 -6.32
C HIS A 13 -11.39 -49.71 -5.65
N LEU A 14 -11.05 -48.52 -5.16
CA LEU A 14 -12.05 -47.55 -4.74
C LEU A 14 -12.92 -47.20 -5.97
N PRO A 15 -14.26 -47.30 -5.89
CA PRO A 15 -15.13 -46.91 -6.99
C PRO A 15 -14.88 -45.44 -7.36
N GLY A 16 -14.83 -45.15 -8.66
CA GLY A 16 -14.34 -43.86 -9.18
C GLY A 16 -15.01 -42.62 -8.60
N ALA A 17 -16.27 -42.73 -8.16
CA ALA A 17 -17.00 -41.64 -7.50
C ALA A 17 -16.46 -41.34 -6.08
N LEU A 18 -16.04 -42.37 -5.34
CA LEU A 18 -15.48 -42.24 -3.99
C LEU A 18 -14.01 -41.80 -4.06
N ALA A 19 -13.28 -42.26 -5.08
CA ALA A 19 -11.95 -41.73 -5.41
C ALA A 19 -12.01 -40.25 -5.84
N ALA A 20 -13.04 -39.84 -6.59
CA ALA A 20 -13.26 -38.44 -6.96
C ALA A 20 -13.73 -37.57 -5.78
N ALA A 21 -14.53 -38.11 -4.85
CA ALA A 21 -14.94 -37.42 -3.63
C ALA A 21 -13.80 -37.24 -2.62
N LEU A 22 -12.83 -38.16 -2.62
CA LEU A 22 -11.59 -38.08 -1.83
C LEU A 22 -10.44 -37.41 -2.58
N ALA A 23 -10.62 -37.09 -3.87
CA ALA A 23 -9.63 -36.38 -4.63
C ALA A 23 -9.46 -34.98 -4.02
N PRO A 24 -8.22 -34.51 -3.81
CA PRO A 24 -8.01 -33.15 -3.36
C PRO A 24 -8.71 -32.21 -4.34
N ALA A 25 -9.52 -31.30 -3.81
CA ALA A 25 -10.21 -30.31 -4.63
C ALA A 25 -9.18 -29.63 -5.55
N LEU A 26 -9.47 -29.60 -6.86
CA LEU A 26 -8.63 -28.89 -7.80
C LEU A 26 -8.48 -27.44 -7.29
N PRO A 27 -7.26 -26.88 -7.29
CA PRO A 27 -7.05 -25.52 -6.85
C PRO A 27 -7.95 -24.61 -7.68
N ALA A 28 -8.80 -23.82 -7.01
CA ALA A 28 -9.65 -22.86 -7.68
C ALA A 28 -8.77 -21.92 -8.52
N LEU A 29 -9.05 -21.83 -9.81
CA LEU A 29 -8.31 -20.92 -10.68
C LEU A 29 -8.56 -19.48 -10.21
N PRO A 30 -7.52 -18.63 -10.16
CA PRO A 30 -7.69 -17.23 -9.80
C PRO A 30 -8.61 -16.54 -10.80
N GLU A 31 -9.32 -15.52 -10.32
CA GLU A 31 -10.18 -14.69 -11.16
C GLU A 31 -9.36 -14.09 -12.34
N PRO A 32 -9.85 -14.13 -13.59
CA PRO A 32 -9.04 -13.79 -14.76
C PRO A 32 -8.42 -12.40 -14.73
N ALA A 33 -9.10 -11.42 -14.12
CA ALA A 33 -8.56 -10.07 -13.97
C ALA A 33 -7.35 -10.05 -13.02
N LEU A 34 -7.42 -10.76 -11.90
CA LEU A 34 -6.29 -10.92 -10.98
C LEU A 34 -5.11 -11.63 -11.64
N ALA A 35 -5.37 -12.75 -12.32
CA ALA A 35 -4.33 -13.49 -13.03
C ALA A 35 -3.59 -12.60 -14.05
N ARG A 36 -4.35 -11.78 -14.80
CA ARG A 36 -3.79 -10.83 -15.77
C ARG A 36 -2.98 -9.73 -15.08
N ALA A 37 -3.44 -9.18 -13.97
CA ALA A 37 -2.73 -8.16 -13.23
C ALA A 37 -1.41 -8.68 -12.65
N VAL A 38 -1.40 -9.90 -12.10
CA VAL A 38 -0.17 -10.54 -11.61
C VAL A 38 0.78 -10.83 -12.78
N ALA A 39 0.27 -11.35 -13.90
CA ALA A 39 1.10 -11.61 -15.08
C ALA A 39 1.75 -10.33 -15.63
N ASP A 40 0.99 -9.23 -15.78
CA ASP A 40 1.54 -7.93 -16.21
C ASP A 40 2.61 -7.43 -15.23
N PHE A 41 2.34 -7.54 -13.92
CA PHE A 41 3.29 -7.14 -12.88
C PHE A 41 4.62 -7.90 -12.94
N MET A 42 4.56 -9.22 -13.12
CA MET A 42 5.75 -10.07 -13.18
C MET A 42 6.53 -9.90 -14.50
N GLN A 43 5.82 -9.70 -15.62
CA GLN A 43 6.43 -9.61 -16.95
C GLN A 43 6.99 -8.22 -17.27
N ARG A 44 6.51 -7.16 -16.60
CA ARG A 44 6.89 -5.77 -16.90
C ARG A 44 7.41 -5.02 -15.67
N PRO A 45 8.49 -5.49 -15.01
CA PRO A 45 9.01 -4.88 -13.78
C PRO A 45 9.42 -3.41 -13.97
N LEU A 46 9.88 -3.03 -15.18
CA LEU A 46 10.21 -1.64 -15.50
C LEU A 46 9.01 -0.69 -15.49
N ALA A 47 7.81 -1.16 -15.86
CA ALA A 47 6.61 -0.33 -15.85
C ALA A 47 6.21 0.08 -14.42
N HIS A 48 6.59 -0.72 -13.44
CA HIS A 48 6.35 -0.47 -12.03
C HIS A 48 7.49 0.26 -11.32
N LEU A 49 8.65 0.41 -11.97
CA LEU A 49 9.81 1.08 -11.38
C LEU A 49 9.65 2.61 -11.40
N HIS A 50 10.00 3.28 -10.31
CA HIS A 50 10.13 4.74 -10.31
C HIS A 50 11.43 5.16 -11.02
N PRO A 51 11.44 6.19 -11.89
CA PRO A 51 12.61 6.54 -12.72
C PRO A 51 13.88 6.92 -11.95
N SER A 52 13.75 7.29 -10.68
CA SER A 52 14.90 7.54 -9.78
C SER A 52 15.73 6.30 -9.48
N TRP A 53 15.20 5.10 -9.77
CA TRP A 53 15.91 3.84 -9.60
C TRP A 53 16.81 3.47 -10.77
N LEU A 54 16.63 4.14 -11.90
CA LEU A 54 17.51 3.97 -13.05
C LEU A 54 18.88 4.61 -12.73
N PRO A 55 19.97 4.09 -13.32
CA PRO A 55 21.28 4.73 -13.27
C PRO A 55 21.24 6.21 -13.68
N ALA A 56 22.19 7.00 -13.18
CA ALA A 56 22.24 8.44 -13.46
C ALA A 56 22.46 8.72 -14.95
N ASP A 57 23.34 7.92 -15.56
CA ASP A 57 23.70 7.85 -16.97
C ASP A 57 22.65 7.15 -17.85
N TRP A 58 21.54 6.65 -17.28
CA TRP A 58 20.51 5.98 -18.07
C TRP A 58 19.90 6.94 -19.11
N PRO A 59 19.92 6.58 -20.41
CA PRO A 59 19.48 7.48 -21.47
C PRO A 59 18.05 7.96 -21.26
N LEU A 60 17.81 9.28 -21.39
CA LEU A 60 16.50 9.88 -21.16
C LEU A 60 15.41 9.25 -22.03
N GLY A 61 15.73 8.97 -23.30
CA GLY A 61 14.83 8.30 -24.24
C GLY A 61 14.45 6.88 -23.83
N TRP A 62 15.22 6.25 -22.94
CA TRP A 62 15.05 4.87 -22.46
C TRP A 62 14.46 4.81 -21.03
N ARG A 63 14.14 5.96 -20.41
CA ARG A 63 13.49 5.99 -19.09
C ARG A 63 12.00 5.62 -19.14
N ARG A 64 11.40 5.56 -20.34
CA ARG A 64 10.02 5.11 -20.55
C ARG A 64 10.01 3.61 -20.80
N ALA A 65 9.65 2.85 -19.78
CA ALA A 65 9.56 1.38 -19.83
C ALA A 65 8.70 0.88 -20.99
N ASP A 66 7.62 1.60 -21.32
CA ASP A 66 6.66 1.23 -22.37
C ASP A 66 7.25 1.28 -23.80
N ARG A 67 8.46 1.82 -23.98
CA ARG A 67 9.16 1.80 -25.27
C ARG A 67 9.79 0.44 -25.57
N PHE A 68 9.98 -0.38 -24.56
CA PHE A 68 10.51 -1.72 -24.71
C PHE A 68 9.34 -2.69 -24.72
N GLY A 69 9.29 -3.57 -25.73
CA GLY A 69 8.32 -4.66 -25.74
C GLY A 69 8.50 -5.58 -24.51
N PRO A 70 7.52 -6.43 -24.18
CA PRO A 70 7.55 -7.28 -22.98
C PRO A 70 8.84 -8.11 -22.85
N ALA A 71 9.33 -8.66 -23.96
CA ALA A 71 10.58 -9.45 -23.98
C ALA A 71 11.82 -8.62 -23.61
N ALA A 72 11.91 -7.37 -24.10
CA ALA A 72 13.02 -6.47 -23.81
C ALA A 72 12.99 -5.98 -22.34
N ALA A 73 11.82 -5.91 -21.72
CA ALA A 73 11.70 -5.55 -20.30
C ALA A 73 12.38 -6.56 -19.38
N GLY A 74 12.29 -7.86 -19.68
CA GLY A 74 12.97 -8.93 -18.94
C GLY A 74 14.50 -8.86 -19.04
N VAL A 75 15.03 -8.63 -20.25
CA VAL A 75 16.47 -8.46 -20.48
C VAL A 75 17.01 -7.26 -19.71
N LEU A 76 16.29 -6.13 -19.70
CA LEU A 76 16.68 -4.93 -18.98
C LEU A 76 16.48 -5.04 -17.46
N ALA A 77 15.63 -5.96 -16.99
CA ALA A 77 15.39 -6.17 -15.56
C ALA A 77 16.59 -6.79 -14.85
N GLN A 78 17.34 -7.69 -15.50
CA GLN A 78 18.51 -8.35 -14.91
C GLN A 78 19.62 -7.37 -14.48
N PRO A 79 20.18 -6.51 -15.35
CA PRO A 79 21.27 -5.61 -14.96
C PRO A 79 20.84 -4.57 -13.91
N LEU A 80 19.54 -4.32 -13.76
CA LEU A 80 18.97 -3.44 -12.75
C LEU A 80 18.66 -4.15 -11.42
N GLY A 81 18.98 -5.45 -11.30
CA GLY A 81 18.67 -6.28 -10.14
C GLY A 81 17.17 -6.43 -9.89
N LEU A 82 16.34 -6.24 -10.94
CA LEU A 82 14.88 -6.28 -10.85
C LEU A 82 14.32 -7.68 -11.05
N ALA A 83 15.08 -8.57 -11.71
CA ALA A 83 14.67 -9.93 -12.04
C ALA A 83 14.54 -10.88 -10.83
N GLY A 84 14.83 -10.43 -9.61
CA GLY A 84 14.72 -11.25 -8.40
C GLY A 84 15.59 -12.52 -8.45
N THR A 85 15.41 -13.38 -7.46
CA THR A 85 15.75 -14.80 -7.59
C THR A 85 14.49 -15.57 -7.94
N ASP A 86 14.61 -16.75 -8.55
CA ASP A 86 13.44 -17.58 -8.90
C ASP A 86 12.56 -17.84 -7.68
N GLY A 87 13.17 -18.14 -6.51
CA GLY A 87 12.43 -18.31 -5.26
C GLY A 87 11.69 -17.06 -4.78
N ALA A 88 12.22 -15.85 -5.00
CA ALA A 88 11.54 -14.60 -4.65
C ALA A 88 10.35 -14.32 -5.60
N HIS A 89 10.47 -14.71 -6.87
CA HIS A 89 9.37 -14.61 -7.83
C HIS A 89 8.24 -15.57 -7.50
N ASP A 90 8.56 -16.82 -7.16
CA ASP A 90 7.56 -17.82 -6.77
C ASP A 90 6.84 -17.41 -5.49
N ALA A 91 7.59 -16.93 -4.49
CA ALA A 91 7.05 -16.37 -3.25
C ALA A 91 6.02 -15.25 -3.49
N VAL A 92 6.37 -14.28 -4.35
CA VAL A 92 5.50 -13.15 -4.68
C VAL A 92 4.28 -13.63 -5.46
N SER A 93 4.47 -14.50 -6.45
CA SER A 93 3.37 -15.08 -7.23
C SER A 93 2.37 -15.82 -6.34
N HIS A 94 2.86 -16.69 -5.46
CA HIS A 94 2.04 -17.42 -4.50
C HIS A 94 1.29 -16.47 -3.55
N ALA A 95 1.96 -15.45 -3.01
CA ALA A 95 1.34 -14.46 -2.12
C ALA A 95 0.24 -13.62 -2.81
N LEU A 96 0.27 -13.48 -4.13
CA LEU A 96 -0.72 -12.68 -4.87
C LEU A 96 -1.89 -13.51 -5.39
N LEU A 97 -1.63 -14.75 -5.83
CA LEU A 97 -2.62 -15.62 -6.48
C LEU A 97 -3.26 -16.63 -5.52
N VAL A 98 -2.49 -17.22 -4.61
CA VAL A 98 -2.94 -18.37 -3.80
C VAL A 98 -3.36 -17.94 -2.40
N ALA A 99 -2.63 -16.99 -1.80
CA ALA A 99 -3.01 -16.46 -0.49
C ALA A 99 -4.37 -15.72 -0.56
N PRO A 100 -5.12 -15.66 0.56
CA PRO A 100 -6.36 -14.90 0.63
C PRO A 100 -6.17 -13.46 0.16
N ALA A 101 -7.24 -12.88 -0.39
CA ALA A 101 -7.24 -11.46 -0.75
C ALA A 101 -6.77 -10.61 0.44
N GLY A 102 -5.78 -9.77 0.20
CA GLY A 102 -5.07 -9.09 1.26
C GLY A 102 -4.18 -7.99 0.74
N LEU A 103 -3.56 -7.26 1.68
CA LEU A 103 -2.81 -6.04 1.35
C LEU A 103 -1.54 -6.30 0.54
N ALA A 104 -1.11 -7.57 0.42
CA ALA A 104 -0.07 -7.99 -0.53
C ALA A 104 -0.35 -7.48 -1.95
N ARG A 105 -1.62 -7.46 -2.38
CA ARG A 105 -2.02 -7.03 -3.73
C ARG A 105 -1.90 -5.52 -3.97
N LEU A 106 -1.56 -4.72 -2.95
CA LEU A 106 -1.17 -3.32 -3.16
C LEU A 106 0.03 -3.16 -4.12
N VAL A 107 0.89 -4.19 -4.24
CA VAL A 107 1.99 -4.17 -5.22
C VAL A 107 1.49 -4.22 -6.67
N LEU A 108 0.25 -4.63 -6.92
CA LEU A 108 -0.35 -4.63 -8.25
C LEU A 108 -0.86 -3.24 -8.65
N VAL A 109 -1.15 -2.37 -7.67
CA VAL A 109 -1.62 -1.01 -7.92
C VAL A 109 -0.58 -0.21 -8.71
N ALA A 110 -1.07 0.59 -9.67
CA ALA A 110 -0.23 1.44 -10.49
C ALA A 110 0.59 2.42 -9.63
N ARG A 111 1.79 2.76 -10.11
CA ARG A 111 2.77 3.58 -9.36
C ARG A 111 2.19 4.91 -8.86
N ASN A 112 1.46 5.61 -9.72
CA ASN A 112 0.91 6.92 -9.40
C ASN A 112 -0.20 6.82 -8.35
N ASP A 113 -1.07 5.81 -8.47
CA ASP A 113 -2.17 5.57 -7.54
C ASP A 113 -1.67 5.10 -6.19
N LEU A 114 -0.63 4.25 -6.16
CA LEU A 114 -0.01 3.82 -4.91
C LEU A 114 0.65 5.00 -4.17
N ARG A 115 1.25 5.94 -4.90
CA ARG A 115 1.78 7.18 -4.34
C ARG A 115 0.69 8.09 -3.82
N LEU A 116 -0.42 8.19 -4.55
CA LEU A 116 -1.60 8.93 -4.15
C LEU A 116 -2.22 8.32 -2.87
N LEU A 117 -2.29 7.00 -2.79
CA LEU A 117 -2.80 6.24 -1.64
C LEU A 117 -1.94 6.49 -0.41
N ALA A 118 -0.61 6.37 -0.55
CA ALA A 118 0.32 6.74 0.52
C ALA A 118 0.09 8.18 0.97
N TRP A 119 -0.20 9.12 0.06
CA TRP A 119 -0.45 10.49 0.45
C TRP A 119 -1.77 10.64 1.22
N TRP A 120 -2.87 10.03 0.75
CA TRP A 120 -4.15 9.99 1.45
C TRP A 120 -4.05 9.34 2.83
N LEU A 121 -3.31 8.24 2.95
CA LEU A 121 -3.01 7.59 4.22
C LEU A 121 -2.31 8.57 5.18
N GLY A 122 -1.33 9.30 4.65
CA GLY A 122 -0.66 10.39 5.34
C GLY A 122 -1.62 11.48 5.82
N LEU A 123 -2.58 11.92 4.99
CA LEU A 123 -3.58 12.90 5.40
C LEU A 123 -4.51 12.34 6.50
N ALA A 124 -4.97 11.10 6.34
CA ALA A 124 -5.90 10.43 7.25
C ALA A 124 -5.35 10.31 8.67
N VAL A 125 -4.12 9.83 8.84
CA VAL A 125 -3.51 9.72 10.19
C VAL A 125 -3.29 11.08 10.86
N HIS A 126 -3.27 12.17 10.10
CA HIS A 126 -3.19 13.53 10.64
C HIS A 126 -4.54 14.22 10.78
N GLN A 127 -5.67 13.50 10.71
CA GLN A 127 -7.02 14.05 10.82
C GLN A 127 -7.17 15.06 11.97
N ALA A 128 -6.66 14.73 13.16
CA ALA A 128 -6.70 15.61 14.34
C ALA A 128 -5.98 16.96 14.12
N GLY A 129 -4.92 16.97 13.32
CA GLY A 129 -4.19 18.19 12.96
C GLY A 129 -4.93 19.08 11.96
N PHE A 130 -5.93 18.57 11.23
CA PHE A 130 -6.81 19.41 10.41
C PHE A 130 -7.84 20.17 11.24
N ALA A 131 -8.22 19.64 12.41
CA ALA A 131 -9.27 20.18 13.27
C ALA A 131 -8.81 21.23 14.30
N SER A 132 -7.51 21.40 14.53
CA SER A 132 -6.95 22.40 15.47
C SER A 132 -6.76 23.77 14.78
N GLU A 133 -6.86 24.94 15.41
CA GLU A 133 -6.79 25.35 16.83
C GLU A 133 -8.12 25.80 17.48
N ARG A 134 -9.26 25.75 16.79
CA ARG A 134 -10.55 26.25 17.33
C ARG A 134 -11.06 25.55 18.60
N ARG A 135 -10.65 24.30 18.86
CA ARG A 135 -10.95 23.60 20.13
C ARG A 135 -10.14 24.09 21.33
N MET A 136 -9.11 24.91 21.12
CA MET A 136 -8.34 25.56 22.19
C MET A 136 -8.79 27.00 22.44
N LEU A 137 -9.70 27.54 21.62
CA LEU A 137 -10.34 28.83 21.87
C LEU A 137 -11.62 28.56 22.68
N PRO A 138 -11.80 29.18 23.86
CA PRO A 138 -13.08 29.18 24.56
C PRO A 138 -14.22 29.53 23.60
N ALA A 139 -15.40 28.91 23.74
CA ALA A 139 -16.53 29.11 22.83
C ALA A 139 -16.87 30.60 22.62
N GLN A 140 -16.75 31.40 23.68
CA GLN A 140 -16.94 32.86 23.70
C GLN A 140 -15.94 33.61 22.78
N LEU A 141 -14.71 33.12 22.67
CA LEU A 141 -13.69 33.65 21.76
C LEU A 141 -13.98 33.23 20.30
N ALA A 142 -14.50 32.03 20.07
CA ALA A 142 -14.86 31.58 18.73
C ALA A 142 -16.01 32.37 18.11
N GLU A 143 -17.00 32.78 18.92
CA GLU A 143 -18.14 33.62 18.49
C GLU A 143 -17.72 35.06 18.17
N SER A 144 -16.84 35.63 18.98
CA SER A 144 -16.31 37.00 18.76
C SER A 144 -15.36 37.11 17.56
N LEU A 145 -14.79 36.00 17.10
CA LEU A 145 -13.91 35.92 15.94
C LEU A 145 -14.62 35.56 14.62
N ALA A 146 -15.90 35.13 14.69
CA ALA A 146 -16.71 34.75 13.53
C ALA A 146 -16.91 35.86 12.47
N PRO A 147 -17.03 37.16 12.81
CA PRO A 147 -17.24 38.22 11.82
C PRO A 147 -15.94 38.75 11.18
N LEU A 148 -14.75 38.30 11.62
CA LEU A 148 -13.48 38.84 11.12
C LEU A 148 -13.11 38.26 9.74
N PRO A 149 -12.66 39.09 8.78
CA PRO A 149 -12.18 38.63 7.48
C PRO A 149 -11.02 37.63 7.65
N GLY A 150 -10.92 36.65 6.74
CA GLY A 150 -10.05 35.47 6.90
C GLY A 150 -8.55 35.73 7.14
N ALA A 151 -8.07 36.95 6.89
CA ALA A 151 -6.72 37.42 7.23
C ALA A 151 -6.53 37.74 8.73
N LEU A 152 -7.58 38.10 9.46
CA LEU A 152 -7.54 38.38 10.91
C LEU A 152 -7.86 37.15 11.76
N ALA A 153 -8.60 36.17 11.21
CA ALA A 153 -8.68 34.82 11.76
C ALA A 153 -7.36 34.02 11.53
N ALA A 154 -6.36 34.64 10.89
CA ALA A 154 -5.10 34.04 10.53
C ALA A 154 -4.28 33.50 11.74
N PRO A 155 -4.14 34.26 12.83
CA PRO A 155 -3.32 33.81 13.96
C PRO A 155 -3.95 32.66 14.75
N LEU A 156 -5.26 32.43 14.59
CA LEU A 156 -6.11 31.65 15.51
C LEU A 156 -6.40 30.20 15.09
N ILE A 157 -5.92 29.80 13.91
CA ILE A 157 -6.00 28.42 13.40
C ILE A 157 -4.61 27.76 13.46
N GLY A 158 -3.56 28.53 13.73
CA GLY A 158 -2.18 28.07 13.66
C GLY A 158 -1.68 27.96 12.22
N SER A 159 -0.38 28.17 12.04
CA SER A 159 0.29 28.00 10.76
C SER A 159 0.27 26.55 10.27
N ALA A 160 0.31 25.57 11.20
CA ALA A 160 0.34 24.15 10.87
C ALA A 160 -0.99 23.62 10.27
N PRO A 161 -2.17 23.79 10.89
CA PRO A 161 -3.44 23.34 10.30
C PRO A 161 -3.75 24.02 8.97
N ARG A 162 -3.36 25.29 8.79
CA ARG A 162 -3.42 25.96 7.48
C ARG A 162 -2.54 25.31 6.44
N ALA A 163 -1.28 25.05 6.77
CA ALA A 163 -0.35 24.44 5.84
C ALA A 163 -0.79 23.02 5.46
N MET A 164 -1.32 22.24 6.42
CA MET A 164 -1.91 20.93 6.17
C MET A 164 -3.12 21.02 5.21
N ARG A 165 -4.07 21.93 5.47
CA ARG A 165 -5.24 22.15 4.60
C ARG A 165 -4.84 22.64 3.20
N ARG A 166 -3.77 23.45 3.09
CA ARG A 166 -3.21 23.87 1.81
C ARG A 166 -2.58 22.69 1.08
N ALA A 167 -1.82 21.85 1.77
CA ALA A 167 -1.22 20.65 1.20
C ALA A 167 -2.29 19.67 0.71
N ALA A 168 -3.32 19.41 1.51
CA ALA A 168 -4.44 18.54 1.14
C ALA A 168 -5.21 19.08 -0.09
N ARG A 169 -5.48 20.39 -0.15
CA ARG A 169 -6.17 21.01 -1.30
C ARG A 169 -5.35 21.02 -2.59
N ARG A 170 -4.01 20.95 -2.50
CA ARG A 170 -3.15 20.74 -3.68
C ARG A 170 -3.25 19.33 -4.24
N LEU A 171 -3.64 18.37 -3.41
CA LEU A 171 -3.90 17.01 -3.84
C LEU A 171 -5.28 16.88 -4.48
N ASP A 172 -6.30 17.28 -3.74
CA ASP A 172 -7.70 17.19 -4.13
C ASP A 172 -8.47 18.32 -3.43
N ARG A 173 -9.27 19.06 -4.21
CA ARG A 173 -10.05 20.21 -3.71
C ARG A 173 -11.00 19.84 -2.55
N HIS A 174 -11.46 18.60 -2.50
CA HIS A 174 -12.35 18.04 -1.47
C HIS A 174 -11.63 17.24 -0.38
N ALA A 175 -10.29 17.13 -0.41
CA ALA A 175 -9.54 16.32 0.55
C ALA A 175 -9.85 16.66 2.00
N VAL A 176 -9.86 17.94 2.36
CA VAL A 176 -10.14 18.35 3.75
C VAL A 176 -11.54 17.94 4.20
N ALA A 177 -12.54 18.05 3.31
CA ALA A 177 -13.91 17.66 3.64
C ALA A 177 -14.01 16.15 3.85
N PHE A 178 -13.35 15.36 3.01
CA PHE A 178 -13.28 13.91 3.16
C PHE A 178 -12.59 13.50 4.47
N ILE A 179 -11.40 14.03 4.75
CA ILE A 179 -10.65 13.71 5.96
C ILE A 179 -11.45 14.04 7.23
N LEU A 180 -12.17 15.17 7.25
CA LEU A 180 -12.92 15.56 8.45
C LEU A 180 -14.27 14.86 8.60
N LYS A 181 -14.92 14.44 7.50
CA LYS A 181 -16.30 13.91 7.54
C LYS A 181 -16.43 12.42 7.30
N ARG A 182 -15.45 11.80 6.62
CA ARG A 182 -15.55 10.41 6.13
C ARG A 182 -14.49 9.50 6.72
N VAL A 183 -13.31 10.02 7.06
CA VAL A 183 -12.27 9.23 7.72
C VAL A 183 -12.68 8.98 9.18
N PRO A 184 -12.73 7.71 9.63
CA PRO A 184 -13.03 7.39 11.02
C PRO A 184 -11.94 7.91 11.95
N ALA A 185 -12.27 8.08 13.24
CA ALA A 185 -11.26 8.38 14.24
C ALA A 185 -10.23 7.23 14.32
N LEU A 186 -8.96 7.57 14.50
CA LEU A 186 -7.85 6.61 14.49
C LEU A 186 -7.13 6.57 15.86
N PRO A 187 -7.78 6.10 16.94
CA PRO A 187 -7.20 6.13 18.29
C PRO A 187 -5.95 5.27 18.47
N ALA A 188 -5.74 4.22 17.66
CA ALA A 188 -4.54 3.39 17.73
C ALA A 188 -3.32 4.06 17.06
N LEU A 189 -3.54 5.13 16.28
CA LEU A 189 -2.53 5.83 15.48
C LEU A 189 -2.41 7.31 15.87
N PRO A 190 -2.10 7.64 17.13
CA PRO A 190 -1.93 9.03 17.54
C PRO A 190 -0.69 9.62 16.84
N MET A 191 -0.90 10.64 15.98
CA MET A 191 0.20 11.30 15.30
C MET A 191 0.76 12.46 16.11
N ASN A 192 2.08 12.43 16.35
CA ASN A 192 2.78 13.58 16.90
C ASN A 192 2.76 14.76 15.91
N LEU A 193 2.09 15.85 16.31
CA LEU A 193 1.95 17.09 15.53
C LEU A 193 3.09 18.09 15.77
N ALA A 194 3.98 17.87 16.74
CA ALA A 194 5.07 18.79 17.04
C ALA A 194 5.96 19.11 15.81
N PRO A 195 6.34 18.14 14.96
CA PRO A 195 7.10 18.44 13.74
C PRO A 195 6.35 19.34 12.75
N LEU A 196 5.02 19.20 12.66
CA LEU A 196 4.19 20.07 11.80
C LEU A 196 4.08 21.47 12.36
N ARG A 197 4.04 21.62 13.69
CA ARG A 197 4.03 22.93 14.36
C ARG A 197 5.38 23.63 14.20
N ALA A 198 6.48 22.90 14.33
CA ALA A 198 7.83 23.43 14.19
C ALA A 198 8.16 23.83 12.74
N HIS A 199 7.67 23.08 11.74
CA HIS A 199 7.90 23.36 10.31
C HIS A 199 6.61 23.21 9.46
N PRO A 200 5.69 24.18 9.53
CA PRO A 200 4.41 24.14 8.81
C PRO A 200 4.56 24.03 7.29
N SER A 201 5.54 24.73 6.69
CA SER A 201 5.78 24.72 5.25
C SER A 201 6.08 23.32 4.70
N GLY A 202 6.61 22.43 5.55
CA GLY A 202 6.92 21.03 5.23
C GLY A 202 5.74 20.06 5.35
N ALA A 203 4.53 20.52 5.70
CA ALA A 203 3.41 19.64 6.04
C ALA A 203 3.08 18.60 4.97
N GLY A 204 3.02 19.01 3.69
CA GLY A 204 2.72 18.08 2.60
C GLY A 204 3.76 16.97 2.45
N ARG A 205 5.05 17.32 2.60
CA ARG A 205 6.17 16.36 2.54
C ARG A 205 6.10 15.39 3.72
N LEU A 206 5.94 15.91 4.94
CA LEU A 206 5.88 15.06 6.15
C LEU A 206 4.73 14.06 6.09
N MET A 207 3.53 14.50 5.66
CA MET A 207 2.38 13.62 5.51
C MET A 207 2.63 12.55 4.44
N ALA A 208 3.25 12.90 3.31
CA ALA A 208 3.64 11.91 2.27
C ALA A 208 4.62 10.87 2.80
N GLU A 209 5.66 11.31 3.51
CA GLU A 209 6.68 10.44 4.09
C GLU A 209 6.06 9.50 5.12
N ARG A 210 5.22 10.02 6.03
CA ARG A 210 4.53 9.20 7.03
C ARG A 210 3.60 8.19 6.39
N GLY A 211 2.77 8.60 5.43
CA GLY A 211 1.86 7.69 4.76
C GLY A 211 2.58 6.59 3.97
N TYR A 212 3.69 6.91 3.30
CA TYR A 212 4.55 5.90 2.67
C TYR A 212 5.12 4.90 3.69
N ARG A 213 5.65 5.39 4.82
CA ARG A 213 6.22 4.52 5.86
C ARG A 213 5.17 3.60 6.49
N LEU A 214 3.96 4.11 6.72
CA LEU A 214 2.83 3.32 7.22
C LEU A 214 2.39 2.25 6.24
N LEU A 215 2.30 2.57 4.95
CA LEU A 215 1.98 1.60 3.89
C LEU A 215 3.00 0.45 3.84
N CYS A 216 4.29 0.79 3.93
CA CYS A 216 5.36 -0.19 4.00
C CYS A 216 5.30 -1.04 5.27
N GLY A 217 5.07 -0.41 6.43
CA GLY A 217 4.95 -1.08 7.71
C GLY A 217 3.79 -2.07 7.74
N LEU A 218 2.67 -1.68 7.15
CA LEU A 218 1.47 -2.51 7.06
C LEU A 218 1.69 -3.74 6.18
N LEU A 219 2.32 -3.56 5.02
CA LEU A 219 2.67 -4.68 4.15
C LEU A 219 3.66 -5.65 4.83
N ALA A 220 4.61 -5.11 5.61
CA ALA A 220 5.54 -5.94 6.37
C ALA A 220 4.86 -6.72 7.50
N ALA A 221 3.82 -6.15 8.12
CA ALA A 221 3.06 -6.79 9.20
C ALA A 221 2.08 -7.87 8.71
N GLU A 222 1.59 -7.78 7.48
CA GLU A 222 0.62 -8.73 6.90
C GLU A 222 1.27 -9.99 6.31
N ALA A 223 2.56 -9.94 5.99
CA ALA A 223 3.20 -11.04 5.29
C ALA A 223 3.45 -12.25 6.23
N PRO A 224 2.95 -13.45 5.89
CA PRO A 224 3.01 -14.62 6.77
C PRO A 224 4.44 -15.16 6.97
N HIS A 225 5.32 -14.93 5.99
CA HIS A 225 6.72 -15.34 6.04
C HIS A 225 7.63 -14.14 5.76
N ALA A 226 8.73 -14.02 6.50
CA ALA A 226 9.64 -12.89 6.42
C ALA A 226 10.24 -12.70 5.00
N GLU A 227 10.50 -13.79 4.28
CA GLU A 227 11.05 -13.75 2.92
C GLU A 227 10.03 -13.19 1.92
N HIS A 228 8.77 -13.63 2.01
CA HIS A 228 7.67 -13.09 1.20
C HIS A 228 7.44 -11.60 1.49
N ALA A 229 7.53 -11.22 2.76
CA ALA A 229 7.44 -9.84 3.21
C ALA A 229 8.51 -8.97 2.55
N ALA A 230 9.77 -9.44 2.54
CA ALA A 230 10.89 -8.70 1.99
C ALA A 230 10.74 -8.47 0.48
N ALA A 231 10.34 -9.50 -0.27
CA ALA A 231 10.14 -9.40 -1.71
C ALA A 231 9.00 -8.45 -2.09
N LEU A 232 7.83 -8.59 -1.44
CA LEU A 232 6.68 -7.70 -1.65
C LEU A 232 7.01 -6.25 -1.25
N LEU A 233 7.67 -6.07 -0.12
CA LEU A 233 8.10 -4.74 0.33
C LEU A 233 9.08 -4.11 -0.65
N GLN A 234 10.04 -4.88 -1.17
CA GLN A 234 10.99 -4.38 -2.17
C GLN A 234 10.29 -3.98 -3.47
N ALA A 235 9.32 -4.77 -3.93
CA ALA A 235 8.48 -4.43 -5.07
C ALA A 235 7.69 -3.14 -4.85
N LEU A 236 7.08 -2.98 -3.68
CA LEU A 236 6.38 -1.75 -3.30
C LEU A 236 7.33 -0.55 -3.28
N ARG A 237 8.49 -0.67 -2.63
CA ARG A 237 9.51 0.41 -2.52
C ARG A 237 9.99 0.91 -3.87
N ARG A 238 10.15 0.02 -4.85
CA ARG A 238 10.57 0.34 -6.21
C ARG A 238 9.58 1.25 -6.95
N LYS A 239 8.30 1.24 -6.57
CA LYS A 239 7.27 2.17 -7.10
C LYS A 239 7.42 3.60 -6.55
N PHE A 240 8.15 3.80 -5.46
CA PHE A 240 8.36 5.12 -4.87
C PHE A 240 9.70 5.73 -5.29
N PRO A 241 9.83 7.08 -5.27
CA PRO A 241 11.12 7.74 -5.40
C PRO A 241 12.15 7.17 -4.42
N ARG A 242 13.41 6.98 -4.87
CA ARG A 242 14.51 6.43 -4.05
C ARG A 242 14.65 7.14 -2.70
N ARG A 243 14.46 8.47 -2.67
CA ARG A 243 14.47 9.27 -1.43
C ARG A 243 13.43 8.85 -0.40
N LEU A 244 12.22 8.48 -0.84
CA LEU A 244 11.18 7.96 0.05
C LEU A 244 11.49 6.51 0.39
N ALA A 245 11.93 5.74 -0.60
CA ALA A 245 12.30 4.34 -0.41
C ALA A 245 13.42 4.12 0.62
N ALA A 246 14.28 5.12 0.83
CA ALA A 246 15.31 5.12 1.86
C ALA A 246 14.76 5.23 3.29
N LEU A 247 13.52 5.67 3.47
CA LEU A 247 12.89 5.75 4.78
C LEU A 247 12.51 4.35 5.28
N ALA A 248 12.85 4.05 6.53
CA ALA A 248 12.47 2.80 7.17
C ALA A 248 10.94 2.67 7.27
N PRO A 249 10.36 1.49 7.02
CA PRO A 249 8.96 1.21 7.32
C PRO A 249 8.59 1.63 8.75
N ALA A 250 7.33 2.00 8.98
CA ALA A 250 6.85 2.25 10.33
C ALA A 250 6.72 0.89 11.07
N PRO A 251 7.30 0.72 12.27
CA PRO A 251 6.96 -0.43 13.10
C PRO A 251 5.50 -0.27 13.56
N LEU A 252 4.69 -1.30 13.34
CA LEU A 252 3.28 -1.30 13.71
C LEU A 252 3.02 -2.43 14.68
N ASN A 253 2.32 -2.13 15.76
CA ASN A 253 1.74 -3.18 16.59
C ASN A 253 0.46 -3.75 15.92
N PRO A 254 -0.07 -4.90 16.39
CA PRO A 254 -1.24 -5.52 15.77
C PRO A 254 -2.48 -4.61 15.73
N ALA A 255 -2.73 -3.81 16.77
CA ALA A 255 -3.86 -2.89 16.82
C ALA A 255 -3.75 -1.75 15.79
N GLN A 256 -2.54 -1.22 15.60
CA GLN A 256 -2.22 -0.22 14.59
C GLN A 256 -2.38 -0.79 13.18
N ALA A 257 -1.86 -1.99 12.94
CA ALA A 257 -1.97 -2.67 11.66
C ALA A 257 -3.44 -2.94 11.30
N ALA A 258 -4.23 -3.48 12.23
CA ALA A 258 -5.66 -3.72 12.06
C ALA A 258 -6.42 -2.42 11.72
N GLN A 259 -6.19 -1.34 12.47
CA GLN A 259 -6.84 -0.06 12.20
C GLN A 259 -6.45 0.56 10.85
N LEU A 260 -5.18 0.46 10.43
CA LEU A 260 -4.76 0.91 9.10
C LEU A 260 -5.37 0.06 8.00
N ARG A 261 -5.48 -1.26 8.20
CA ARG A 261 -6.12 -2.19 7.26
C ARG A 261 -7.58 -1.84 7.06
N GLU A 262 -8.33 -1.64 8.14
CA GLU A 262 -9.72 -1.18 8.09
C GLU A 262 -9.86 0.17 7.37
N LEU A 263 -9.01 1.14 7.72
CA LEU A 263 -8.99 2.44 7.05
C LEU A 263 -8.77 2.31 5.53
N LEU A 264 -7.85 1.44 5.09
CA LEU A 264 -7.59 1.24 3.67
C LEU A 264 -8.77 0.55 2.99
N LEU A 265 -9.18 -0.61 3.50
CA LEU A 265 -10.15 -1.49 2.84
C LEU A 265 -11.59 -0.98 2.91
N LEU A 266 -11.97 -0.33 4.01
CA LEU A 266 -13.36 0.11 4.24
C LEU A 266 -13.59 1.60 3.96
N ASN A 267 -12.52 2.37 3.72
CA ASN A 267 -12.65 3.82 3.53
C ASN A 267 -11.83 4.35 2.35
N LEU A 268 -10.50 4.31 2.42
CA LEU A 268 -9.68 4.98 1.42
C LEU A 268 -9.80 4.33 0.03
N ILE A 269 -9.72 3.00 -0.06
CA ILE A 269 -9.76 2.30 -1.36
C ILE A 269 -11.15 2.44 -2.00
N PRO A 270 -12.27 2.10 -1.33
CA PRO A 270 -13.60 2.24 -1.95
C PRO A 270 -13.93 3.68 -2.38
N GLU A 271 -13.54 4.68 -1.59
CA GLU A 271 -13.94 6.08 -1.81
C GLU A 271 -12.99 6.86 -2.74
N ARG A 272 -11.71 6.48 -2.79
CA ARG A 272 -10.67 7.25 -3.53
C ARG A 272 -10.01 6.45 -4.65
N PHE A 273 -10.12 5.13 -4.61
CA PHE A 273 -9.49 4.22 -5.56
C PHE A 273 -10.46 3.11 -6.02
N PRO A 274 -11.69 3.44 -6.44
CA PRO A 274 -12.70 2.43 -6.75
C PRO A 274 -12.26 1.45 -7.85
N ALA A 275 -11.44 1.91 -8.80
CA ALA A 275 -10.87 1.05 -9.86
C ALA A 275 -10.00 -0.11 -9.34
N TRP A 276 -9.58 -0.07 -8.07
CA TRP A 276 -8.70 -1.05 -7.44
C TRP A 276 -9.39 -1.85 -6.33
N HIS A 277 -10.69 -1.62 -6.07
CA HIS A 277 -11.39 -2.29 -4.98
C HIS A 277 -11.40 -3.82 -5.15
N TRP A 278 -11.41 -4.31 -6.39
CA TRP A 278 -11.58 -5.72 -6.74
C TRP A 278 -10.34 -6.56 -6.39
N LEU A 279 -9.23 -5.90 -6.07
CA LEU A 279 -8.02 -6.57 -5.60
C LEU A 279 -8.18 -7.14 -4.17
N PHE A 280 -9.12 -6.65 -3.38
CA PHE A 280 -9.24 -6.95 -1.94
C PHE A 280 -10.62 -7.51 -1.59
#